data_AF-A0A0D2HFJ0-F1
#
_entry.id   AF-A0A0D2HFJ0-F1
#
_cell.length_a   1.000
_cell.length_b   1.000
_cell.length_c   1.000
_cell.angle_alpha   90.00
_cell.angle_beta   90.00
_cell.angle_gamma   90.00
#
_symmetry.space_group_name_H-M   'P 1'
#
loop_
_entity.id
_entity.type
_entity.pdbx_description
1 polymer ?
#
loop_
_entity_poly.entity_id
_entity_poly.type
_entity_poly.pdbx_seq_one_letter_code
_entity_poly.pdbx_strand_id
1 'polypeptide(L)'
;MRSKSGGVCFSYLESGTCRFGSTCKFAHVEPEENGSESFVQSPQRNDHISDFFAEYPDFDYDESAEIWREFYRMCDEFGWNKRQDEKEEAMENFKSAMVQQFNDLYGTDGDDLNAWQSLCHVLNIVPMPVGLNDCRKVSHDTAPLVRVDSSSFTTSSGFDRRMSILWTLWTLREQESQ
;
A
#
# COMPACT_ATOMS: atom_id res chain seq x y z
N MET A 1 -8.35 36.20 -34.75
CA MET A 1 -7.23 35.28 -34.48
C MET A 1 -7.82 33.90 -34.24
N ARG A 2 -7.49 32.88 -35.04
CA ARG A 2 -8.06 31.52 -34.87
C ARG A 2 -7.38 30.87 -33.66
N SER A 3 -8.10 30.71 -32.55
CA SER A 3 -7.61 29.98 -31.37
C SER A 3 -7.26 28.54 -31.77
N LYS A 4 -6.05 28.10 -31.42
CA LYS A 4 -5.57 26.73 -31.66
C LYS A 4 -6.55 25.75 -30.99
N SER A 5 -7.07 24.80 -31.76
CA SER A 5 -7.98 23.73 -31.31
C SER A 5 -7.34 22.96 -30.13
N GLY A 6 -8.14 22.64 -29.11
CA GLY A 6 -7.74 22.27 -27.73
C GLY A 6 -6.91 21.00 -27.51
N GLY A 7 -5.98 20.67 -28.39
CA GLY A 7 -4.99 19.59 -28.21
C GLY A 7 -3.56 20.07 -28.45
N VAL A 8 -2.59 19.31 -27.92
CA VAL A 8 -1.15 19.52 -28.11
C VAL A 8 -0.65 18.88 -29.40
N CYS A 9 0.39 19.46 -30.00
CA CYS A 9 1.05 18.94 -31.20
C CYS A 9 2.06 17.87 -30.80
N PHE A 10 1.71 16.61 -30.97
CA PHE A 10 2.60 15.48 -30.65
C PHE A 10 3.96 15.56 -31.35
N SER A 11 4.01 15.95 -32.63
CA SER A 11 5.29 16.08 -33.34
C SER A 11 6.21 17.12 -32.72
N TYR A 12 5.65 18.25 -32.26
CA TYR A 12 6.43 19.27 -31.55
C TYR A 12 6.85 18.80 -30.16
N LEU A 13 5.96 18.13 -29.43
CA LEU A 13 6.24 17.58 -28.10
C LEU A 13 7.38 16.55 -28.12
N GLU A 14 7.39 15.66 -29.12
CA GLU A 14 8.39 14.58 -29.21
C GLU A 14 9.73 15.03 -29.79
N SER A 15 9.73 15.95 -30.77
CA SER A 15 10.92 16.28 -31.55
C SER A 15 11.39 17.73 -31.43
N GLY A 16 10.67 18.56 -30.67
CA GLY A 16 10.86 20.01 -30.65
C GLY A 16 10.53 20.71 -31.97
N THR A 17 10.08 19.98 -33.00
CA THR A 17 9.83 20.52 -34.34
C THR A 17 8.50 20.06 -34.92
N CYS A 18 7.82 20.95 -35.63
CA CYS A 18 6.55 20.65 -36.26
C CYS A 18 6.58 21.06 -37.72
N ARG A 19 6.22 20.13 -38.62
CA ARG A 19 6.18 20.36 -40.07
C ARG A 19 5.22 21.49 -40.48
N PHE A 20 4.21 21.79 -39.66
CA PHE A 20 3.27 22.88 -39.91
C PHE A 20 3.72 24.23 -39.35
N GLY A 21 4.84 24.27 -38.61
CA GLY A 21 5.38 25.49 -38.01
C GLY A 21 4.34 26.28 -37.22
N SER A 22 4.31 27.61 -37.42
CA SER A 22 3.36 28.51 -36.78
C SER A 22 1.91 28.34 -37.26
N THR A 23 1.68 27.65 -38.38
CA THR A 23 0.33 27.37 -38.91
C THR A 23 -0.32 26.15 -38.28
N CYS A 24 0.38 25.44 -37.39
CA CYS A 24 -0.15 24.27 -36.71
C CYS A 24 -1.43 24.61 -35.94
N LYS A 25 -2.47 23.79 -36.14
CA LYS A 25 -3.77 23.93 -35.46
C LYS A 25 -3.73 23.53 -33.98
N PHE A 26 -2.66 22.87 -33.55
CA PHE A 26 -2.46 22.35 -32.19
C PHE A 26 -1.46 23.20 -31.40
N ALA A 27 -1.50 23.12 -30.07
CA ALA A 27 -0.57 23.82 -29.19
C ALA A 27 0.85 23.22 -29.29
N HIS A 28 1.86 24.08 -29.45
CA HIS A 28 3.26 23.69 -29.34
C HIS A 28 3.67 23.98 -27.90
N VAL A 29 3.89 22.94 -27.11
CA VAL A 29 4.41 23.02 -25.75
C VAL A 29 5.86 22.52 -25.80
N GLU A 30 6.79 23.32 -25.28
CA GLU A 30 8.19 22.89 -25.18
C GLU A 30 8.29 21.81 -24.10
N PRO A 31 9.05 20.72 -24.30
CA PRO A 31 9.36 19.80 -23.23
C PRO A 31 10.18 20.58 -22.19
N GLU A 32 9.60 20.88 -21.04
CA GLU A 32 10.29 21.62 -19.99
C GLU A 32 11.47 20.79 -19.47
N GLU A 33 12.68 21.18 -19.84
CA GLU A 33 13.94 20.58 -19.38
C GLU A 33 14.31 21.02 -17.94
N ASN A 34 13.33 21.36 -17.11
CA ASN A 34 13.57 21.96 -15.80
C ASN A 34 13.57 20.92 -14.68
N GLY A 35 14.78 20.56 -14.27
CA GLY A 35 15.03 20.07 -12.92
C GLY A 35 14.57 21.11 -11.90
N SER A 36 13.44 20.83 -11.26
CA SER A 36 13.12 21.32 -9.93
C SER A 36 12.05 20.40 -9.37
N GLU A 37 12.51 19.55 -8.46
CA GLU A 37 11.79 18.85 -7.41
C GLU A 37 10.49 19.58 -7.05
N SER A 38 9.41 19.18 -7.71
CA SER A 38 8.06 19.57 -7.36
C SER A 38 7.30 18.28 -7.26
N PHE A 39 7.26 17.80 -6.01
CA PHE A 39 6.31 16.82 -5.51
C PHE A 39 5.02 16.93 -6.31
N VAL A 40 4.79 15.97 -7.20
CA VAL A 40 3.43 15.50 -7.41
C VAL A 40 3.03 15.03 -6.02
N GLN A 41 2.31 15.89 -5.30
CA GLN A 41 1.57 15.49 -4.11
C GLN A 41 0.47 14.54 -4.62
N SER A 42 0.89 13.34 -4.98
CA SER A 42 0.10 12.13 -4.76
C SER A 42 -0.37 12.25 -3.31
N PRO A 43 -1.67 12.07 -3.02
CA PRO A 43 -2.25 12.33 -1.71
C PRO A 43 -1.26 11.82 -0.67
N GLN A 44 -0.79 12.68 0.25
CA GLN A 44 0.23 12.32 1.24
C GLN A 44 -0.23 11.00 1.86
N ARG A 45 0.32 9.89 1.37
CA ARG A 45 -0.03 8.56 1.84
C ARG A 45 0.67 8.53 3.17
N ASN A 46 -0.09 8.63 4.26
CA ASN A 46 0.48 8.48 5.57
C ASN A 46 1.13 7.10 5.57
N ASP A 47 2.45 7.09 5.77
CA ASP A 47 3.19 5.85 5.92
C ASP A 47 3.20 5.53 7.41
N HIS A 48 2.05 5.03 7.88
CA HIS A 48 1.85 4.68 9.29
C HIS A 48 2.89 3.66 9.78
N ILE A 49 3.43 2.84 8.88
CA ILE A 49 4.47 1.86 9.19
C ILE A 49 5.81 2.56 9.42
N SER A 50 6.19 3.46 8.52
CA SER A 50 7.40 4.28 8.71
C SER A 50 7.31 5.15 9.96
N ASP A 51 6.13 5.72 10.25
CA ASP A 51 5.90 6.49 11.48
C ASP A 51 6.13 5.65 12.74
N PHE A 52 5.69 4.39 12.76
CA PHE A 52 5.96 3.46 13.86
C PHE A 52 7.46 3.20 14.05
N PHE A 53 8.20 2.93 12.97
CA PHE A 53 9.65 2.71 13.09
C PHE A 53 10.42 3.99 13.44
N ALA A 54 9.90 5.16 13.08
CA ALA A 54 10.48 6.46 13.44
C ALA A 54 10.43 6.76 14.95
N GLU A 55 9.58 6.05 15.72
CA GLU A 55 9.59 6.10 17.18
C GLU A 55 10.86 5.45 17.78
N TYR A 56 11.62 4.69 16.99
CA TYR A 56 12.83 3.97 17.38
C TYR A 56 14.03 4.46 16.56
N PRO A 57 14.56 5.67 16.80
CA PRO A 57 15.60 6.28 15.97
C PRO A 57 16.95 5.54 15.99
N ASP A 58 17.16 4.65 16.96
CA ASP A 58 18.35 3.78 17.03
C ASP A 58 18.26 2.58 16.06
N PHE A 59 17.07 2.27 15.54
CA PHE A 59 16.83 1.15 14.62
C PHE A 59 16.92 1.60 13.16
N ASP A 60 17.78 0.96 12.38
CA ASP A 60 17.94 1.23 10.96
C ASP A 60 16.85 0.52 10.13
N TYR A 61 15.65 1.09 10.04
CA TYR A 61 14.52 0.49 9.31
C TYR A 61 14.76 0.42 7.79
N ASP A 62 14.66 -0.79 7.21
CA ASP A 62 14.76 -1.02 5.77
C ASP A 62 13.35 -1.16 5.14
N GLU A 63 12.88 -0.09 4.50
CA GLU A 63 11.59 -0.03 3.79
C GLU A 63 11.44 -1.08 2.66
N SER A 64 12.57 -1.59 2.13
CA SER A 64 12.59 -2.60 1.07
C SER A 64 12.39 -4.03 1.62
N ALA A 65 12.64 -4.27 2.90
CA ALA A 65 12.52 -5.58 3.55
C ALA A 65 11.08 -5.89 4.00
N GLU A 66 10.70 -7.17 4.09
CA GLU A 66 9.36 -7.56 4.60
C GLU A 66 9.08 -6.92 5.98
N ILE A 67 7.99 -6.17 6.11
CA ILE A 67 7.71 -5.34 7.30
C ILE A 67 7.77 -6.16 8.61
N TRP A 68 7.26 -7.39 8.59
CA TRP A 68 7.32 -8.28 9.76
C TRP A 68 8.74 -8.70 10.13
N ARG A 69 9.63 -8.85 9.15
CA ARG A 69 11.05 -9.14 9.42
C ARG A 69 11.71 -7.97 10.13
N GLU A 70 11.38 -6.75 9.72
CA GLU A 70 11.89 -5.54 10.36
C GLU A 70 11.38 -5.44 11.80
N PHE A 71 10.09 -5.71 12.05
CA PHE A 71 9.56 -5.74 13.41
C PHE A 71 10.24 -6.79 14.30
N TYR A 72 10.48 -8.00 13.78
CA TYR A 72 11.20 -9.02 14.55
C TYR A 72 12.68 -8.68 14.76
N ARG A 73 13.35 -8.08 13.76
CA ARG A 73 14.73 -7.59 13.89
C ARG A 73 14.82 -6.53 14.98
N MET A 74 13.85 -5.63 15.02
CA MET A 74 13.72 -4.64 16.08
C MET A 74 13.52 -5.30 17.45
N CYS A 75 12.61 -6.28 17.58
CA CYS A 75 12.42 -7.04 18.82
C CYS A 75 13.72 -7.71 19.33
N ASP A 76 14.54 -8.23 18.41
CA ASP A 76 15.84 -8.85 18.73
C ASP A 76 16.86 -7.80 19.19
N GLU A 77 16.94 -6.67 18.50
CA GLU A 77 17.87 -5.56 18.77
C GLU A 77 17.60 -4.88 20.12
N PHE A 78 16.33 -4.57 20.42
CA PHE A 78 15.91 -4.01 21.70
C PHE A 78 15.78 -5.05 22.82
N GLY A 79 15.98 -6.34 22.52
CA GLY A 79 15.95 -7.42 23.49
C GLY A 79 14.56 -7.69 24.11
N TRP A 80 13.49 -7.31 23.42
CA TRP A 80 12.11 -7.49 23.88
C TRP A 80 11.66 -8.95 23.99
N ASN A 81 12.40 -9.89 23.38
CA ASN A 81 12.17 -11.32 23.64
C ASN A 81 12.34 -11.71 25.12
N LYS A 82 13.01 -10.87 25.93
CA LYS A 82 13.15 -11.06 27.38
C LYS A 82 12.17 -10.20 28.19
N ARG A 83 11.49 -9.23 27.56
CA ARG A 83 10.60 -8.23 28.17
C ARG A 83 9.27 -8.25 27.45
N GLN A 84 8.42 -9.15 27.91
CA GLN A 84 7.20 -9.50 27.17
C GLN A 84 6.17 -8.37 27.18
N ASP A 85 6.11 -7.56 28.24
CA ASP A 85 5.30 -6.35 28.33
C ASP A 85 5.65 -5.33 27.23
N GLU A 86 6.93 -4.98 27.08
CA GLU A 86 7.38 -4.05 26.04
C GLU A 86 7.16 -4.64 24.63
N LYS A 87 7.35 -5.95 24.46
CA LYS A 87 7.08 -6.64 23.19
C LYS A 87 5.60 -6.59 22.82
N GLU A 88 4.73 -6.80 23.79
CA GLU A 88 3.28 -6.80 23.61
C GLU A 88 2.80 -5.40 23.22
N GLU A 89 3.24 -4.36 23.93
CA GLU A 89 2.92 -2.97 23.60
C GLU A 89 3.41 -2.59 22.18
N ALA A 90 4.67 -2.87 21.86
CA ALA A 90 5.20 -2.59 20.54
C ALA A 90 4.49 -3.37 19.43
N MET A 91 4.08 -4.62 19.71
CA MET A 91 3.29 -5.43 18.78
C MET A 91 1.89 -4.84 18.56
N GLU A 92 1.25 -4.31 19.60
CA GLU A 92 -0.05 -3.64 19.48
C GLU A 92 0.06 -2.37 18.64
N ASN A 93 1.06 -1.53 18.92
CA ASN A 93 1.32 -0.32 18.13
C ASN A 93 1.65 -0.64 16.67
N PHE A 94 2.47 -1.66 16.44
CA PHE A 94 2.81 -2.13 15.10
C PHE A 94 1.59 -2.65 14.33
N LYS A 95 0.73 -3.43 14.99
CA LYS A 95 -0.56 -3.87 14.41
C LYS A 95 -1.46 -2.68 14.07
N SER A 96 -1.56 -1.71 14.99
CA SER A 96 -2.33 -0.48 14.76
C SER A 96 -1.82 0.28 13.54
N ALA A 97 -0.51 0.45 13.39
CA ALA A 97 0.11 1.08 12.22
C ALA A 97 -0.25 0.37 10.91
N MET A 98 -0.20 -0.97 10.87
CA MET A 98 -0.59 -1.74 9.68
C MET A 98 -2.08 -1.60 9.33
N VAL A 99 -2.95 -1.54 10.34
CA VAL A 99 -4.39 -1.34 10.14
C VAL A 99 -4.67 0.04 9.56
N GLN A 100 -4.03 1.07 10.10
CA GLN A 100 -4.14 2.43 9.57
C GLN A 100 -3.60 2.49 8.13
N GLN A 101 -2.44 1.89 7.86
CA GLN A 101 -1.90 1.79 6.51
C GLN A 101 -2.87 1.11 5.54
N PHE A 102 -3.55 0.05 5.97
CA PHE A 102 -4.55 -0.62 5.16
C PHE A 102 -5.77 0.26 4.90
N ASN A 103 -6.28 0.89 5.95
CA ASN A 103 -7.44 1.77 5.87
C ASN A 103 -7.17 2.97 4.95
N ASP A 104 -5.95 3.50 4.94
CA ASP A 104 -5.55 4.57 4.02
C ASP A 104 -5.46 4.08 2.56
N LEU A 105 -5.15 2.79 2.34
CA LEU A 105 -5.03 2.21 1.01
C LEU A 105 -6.36 1.73 0.41
N TYR A 106 -7.20 1.10 1.22
CA TYR A 106 -8.43 0.43 0.76
C TYR A 106 -9.70 1.05 1.35
N GLY A 107 -9.59 1.96 2.32
CA GLY A 107 -10.75 2.52 3.03
C GLY A 107 -11.27 1.60 4.15
N THR A 108 -12.17 2.17 4.95
CA THR A 108 -12.83 1.48 6.08
C THR A 108 -14.26 1.05 5.76
N ASP A 109 -14.78 1.38 4.57
CA ASP A 109 -16.15 1.08 4.19
C ASP A 109 -16.29 -0.38 3.72
N GLY A 110 -16.91 -1.20 4.57
CA GLY A 110 -17.15 -2.63 4.29
C GLY A 110 -18.13 -2.90 3.15
N ASP A 111 -18.81 -1.87 2.63
CA ASP A 111 -19.72 -1.93 1.49
C ASP A 111 -19.11 -1.30 0.21
N ASP A 112 -17.85 -0.85 0.24
CA ASP A 112 -17.18 -0.33 -0.96
C ASP A 112 -16.67 -1.47 -1.86
N LEU A 113 -17.42 -1.73 -2.93
CA LEU A 113 -17.07 -2.75 -3.91
C LEU A 113 -15.74 -2.45 -4.62
N ASN A 114 -15.40 -1.19 -4.85
CA ASN A 114 -14.15 -0.84 -5.53
C ASN A 114 -12.95 -1.14 -4.63
N ALA A 115 -13.05 -0.81 -3.34
CA ALA A 115 -12.05 -1.17 -2.34
C ALA A 115 -11.79 -2.69 -2.31
N TRP A 116 -12.87 -3.48 -2.24
CA TRP A 116 -12.80 -4.93 -2.26
C TRP A 116 -12.23 -5.48 -3.56
N GLN A 117 -12.61 -4.93 -4.71
CA GLN A 117 -12.06 -5.34 -6.01
C GLN A 117 -10.58 -4.96 -6.15
N SER A 118 -10.17 -3.79 -5.67
CA SER A 118 -8.77 -3.36 -5.60
C SER A 118 -7.97 -4.33 -4.72
N LEU A 119 -8.52 -4.72 -3.58
CA LEU A 119 -7.92 -5.72 -2.72
C LEU A 119 -7.82 -7.08 -3.43
N CYS A 120 -8.89 -7.56 -4.07
CA CYS A 120 -8.87 -8.82 -4.83
C CYS A 120 -7.86 -8.79 -5.98
N HIS A 121 -7.73 -7.66 -6.66
CA HIS A 121 -6.72 -7.44 -7.70
C HIS A 121 -5.30 -7.58 -7.14
N VAL A 122 -5.03 -6.91 -6.02
CA VAL A 122 -3.76 -6.98 -5.30
C VAL A 122 -3.45 -8.40 -4.83
N LEU A 123 -4.46 -9.17 -4.42
CA LEU A 123 -4.30 -10.56 -4.00
C LEU A 123 -4.24 -11.56 -5.16
N ASN A 124 -4.28 -11.10 -6.42
CA ASN A 124 -4.37 -11.94 -7.61
C ASN A 124 -5.54 -12.94 -7.57
N ILE A 125 -6.65 -12.54 -6.96
CA ILE A 125 -7.88 -13.34 -6.95
C ILE A 125 -8.51 -13.27 -8.34
N VAL A 126 -8.65 -14.44 -8.97
CA VAL A 126 -9.28 -14.62 -10.28
C VAL A 126 -10.32 -15.75 -10.18
N PRO A 127 -11.56 -15.56 -10.65
CA PRO A 127 -12.09 -14.37 -11.33
C PRO A 127 -12.36 -13.20 -10.37
N MET A 128 -12.23 -11.98 -10.89
CA MET A 128 -12.54 -10.76 -10.13
C MET A 128 -14.01 -10.78 -9.68
N PRO A 129 -14.31 -10.67 -8.37
CA PRO A 129 -15.68 -10.65 -7.89
C PRO A 129 -16.41 -9.38 -8.37
N VAL A 130 -17.61 -9.56 -8.91
CA VAL A 130 -18.42 -8.45 -9.46
C VAL A 130 -19.39 -7.88 -8.42
N GLY A 131 -19.55 -8.55 -7.27
CA GLY A 131 -20.43 -8.13 -6.19
C GLY A 131 -19.82 -8.30 -4.81
N LEU A 132 -20.33 -7.54 -3.84
CA LEU A 132 -19.84 -7.53 -2.46
C LEU A 132 -19.93 -8.90 -1.79
N ASN A 133 -20.99 -9.65 -2.07
CA ASN A 133 -21.16 -11.00 -1.53
C ASN A 133 -20.06 -11.95 -2.00
N ASP A 134 -19.59 -11.81 -3.25
CA ASP A 134 -18.51 -12.63 -3.77
C ASP A 134 -17.17 -12.20 -3.20
N CYS A 135 -16.94 -10.88 -3.05
CA CYS A 135 -15.76 -10.35 -2.36
C CYS A 135 -15.66 -10.87 -0.92
N ARG A 136 -16.78 -10.85 -0.18
CA ARG A 136 -16.86 -11.36 1.20
C ARG A 136 -16.60 -12.86 1.29
N LYS A 137 -17.14 -13.65 0.35
CA LYS A 137 -16.85 -15.10 0.29
C LYS A 137 -15.37 -15.37 0.09
N VAL A 138 -14.73 -14.67 -0.85
CA VAL A 138 -13.30 -14.86 -1.07
C VAL A 138 -12.49 -14.47 0.17
N SER A 139 -12.86 -13.37 0.85
CA SER A 139 -12.19 -12.97 2.10
C SER A 139 -12.26 -14.07 3.16
N HIS A 140 -13.41 -14.75 3.26
CA HIS A 140 -13.62 -15.86 4.18
C HIS A 140 -12.87 -17.13 3.75
N ASP A 141 -12.84 -17.45 2.45
CA ASP A 141 -12.19 -18.65 1.91
C ASP A 141 -10.66 -18.52 1.84
N THR A 142 -10.13 -17.30 1.92
CA THR A 142 -8.68 -17.06 1.96
C THR A 142 -8.12 -17.19 3.39
N ALA A 143 -8.97 -17.12 4.42
CA ALA A 143 -8.59 -17.30 5.84
C ALA A 143 -8.03 -18.70 6.20
N PRO A 144 -8.53 -19.84 5.68
CA PRO A 144 -8.10 -21.18 6.09
C PRO A 144 -6.72 -21.62 5.56
N LEU A 145 -6.15 -20.93 4.56
CA LEU A 145 -4.79 -21.23 4.08
C LEU A 145 -3.69 -20.73 5.04
N VAL A 146 -4.08 -19.96 6.06
CA VAL A 146 -3.19 -19.30 7.02
C VAL A 146 -3.29 -20.04 8.37
N ARG A 147 -2.92 -21.33 8.39
CA ARG A 147 -2.81 -22.07 9.66
C ARG A 147 -1.49 -21.68 10.33
N VAL A 148 -1.47 -20.52 10.98
CA VAL A 148 -0.36 -20.08 11.82
C VAL A 148 -0.66 -20.57 13.24
N ASP A 149 0.07 -21.60 13.66
CA ASP A 149 0.09 -22.00 15.06
C ASP A 149 0.56 -20.81 15.90
N SER A 150 -0.28 -20.35 16.81
CA SER A 150 -0.01 -19.22 17.72
C SER A 150 1.20 -19.45 18.64
N SER A 151 1.79 -20.64 18.61
CA SER A 151 2.96 -21.05 19.37
C SER A 151 4.21 -21.34 18.53
N SER A 152 4.16 -21.25 17.19
CA SER A 152 5.26 -21.67 16.30
C SER A 152 5.32 -20.84 15.01
N PHE A 153 5.76 -19.58 15.08
CA PHE A 153 6.10 -18.77 13.91
C PHE A 153 7.39 -19.30 13.26
N THR A 154 7.34 -20.48 12.64
CA THR A 154 8.36 -20.91 11.69
C THR A 154 7.91 -20.47 10.30
N THR A 155 8.68 -19.56 9.72
CA THR A 155 8.51 -19.02 8.37
C THR A 155 8.58 -20.16 7.35
N SER A 156 7.43 -20.75 7.00
CA SER A 156 7.29 -21.41 5.71
C SER A 156 7.27 -20.32 4.65
N SER A 157 8.34 -20.25 3.87
CA SER A 157 8.52 -19.50 2.64
C SER A 157 7.20 -19.09 1.95
N GLY A 158 6.87 -17.79 1.95
CA GLY A 158 5.77 -17.24 1.13
C GLY A 158 4.78 -16.31 1.82
N PHE A 159 5.09 -15.75 2.99
CA PHE A 159 4.19 -14.81 3.66
C PHE A 159 4.33 -13.39 3.06
N ASP A 160 3.59 -13.12 1.99
CA ASP A 160 3.52 -11.81 1.32
C ASP A 160 2.99 -10.74 2.30
N ARG A 161 3.57 -9.51 2.28
CA ARG A 161 3.13 -8.35 3.08
C ARG A 161 1.61 -8.16 3.04
N ARG A 162 0.98 -8.47 1.90
CA ARG A 162 -0.48 -8.34 1.66
C ARG A 162 -1.30 -9.31 2.51
N MET A 163 -0.82 -10.54 2.71
CA MET A 163 -1.52 -11.56 3.48
C MET A 163 -1.48 -11.27 4.99
N SER A 164 -0.40 -10.66 5.46
CA SER A 164 -0.27 -10.34 6.89
C SER A 164 -1.21 -9.24 7.35
N ILE A 165 -1.41 -8.22 6.50
CA ILE A 165 -2.33 -7.13 6.78
C ILE A 165 -3.78 -7.67 6.82
N LEU A 166 -4.15 -8.53 5.88
CA LEU A 166 -5.49 -9.15 5.86
C LEU A 166 -5.76 -10.07 7.04
N TRP A 167 -4.76 -10.84 7.47
CA TRP A 167 -4.89 -11.67 8.65
C TRP A 167 -5.02 -10.82 9.92
N THR A 168 -4.27 -9.73 10.02
CA THR A 168 -4.36 -8.77 11.14
C THR A 168 -5.76 -8.15 11.20
N LEU A 169 -6.31 -7.74 10.06
CA LEU A 169 -7.66 -7.15 9.97
C LEU A 169 -8.77 -8.16 10.25
N TRP A 170 -8.63 -9.38 9.73
CA TRP A 170 -9.58 -10.46 10.01
C TRP A 170 -9.59 -10.79 11.51
N THR A 171 -8.41 -10.88 12.13
CA THR A 171 -8.26 -11.14 13.57
C THR A 171 -8.85 -10.04 14.43
N LEU A 172 -8.67 -8.76 14.05
CA LEU A 172 -9.24 -7.63 14.78
C LEU A 172 -10.77 -7.55 14.64
N ARG A 173 -11.32 -7.90 13.47
CA ARG A 173 -12.78 -7.94 13.27
C ARG A 173 -13.47 -9.04 14.09
N GLU A 174 -12.81 -10.18 14.29
CA GLU A 174 -13.36 -11.29 15.09
C GLU A 174 -13.37 -10.94 16.61
N GLN A 175 -12.50 -10.03 17.06
CA GLN A 175 -12.45 -9.55 18.45
C GLN A 175 -13.56 -8.53 18.77
N GLU A 176 -14.07 -7.77 17.79
CA GLU A 176 -15.18 -6.82 18.00
C GLU A 176 -16.59 -7.48 17.96
N SER A 177 -16.68 -8.78 17.62
CA SER A 177 -17.94 -9.51 17.50
C SER A 177 -18.32 -10.36 18.73
N GLN A 178 -17.59 -10.24 19.85
CA GLN A 178 -17.92 -10.88 21.14
C GLN A 178 -18.22 -9.84 22.22
#